data_AF-A0A430DHM5-F1
#
_entry.id   AF-A0A430DHM5-F1
#
_cell.length_a   1.000
_cell.length_b   1.000
_cell.length_c   1.000
_cell.angle_alpha   90.00
_cell.angle_beta   90.00
_cell.angle_gamma   90.00
#
_symmetry.space_group_name_H-M   'P 1'
#
loop_
_entity.id
_entity.type
_entity.pdbx_description
1 polymer ?
#
loop_
_entity_poly.entity_id
_entity_poly.type
_entity_poly.pdbx_seq_one_letter_code
_entity_poly.pdbx_strand_id
1 'polypeptide(L)'
;MTSRLAHRHQRKKQAPAAVPSGKPTAGPRLVWRGLVIAALLLGHQFILTLIHYLGGPALGIDPTAAGLNAATIIGAAAIIALPVGIDLRRQHRREAVGLVPVAWDARTIRIVAAALLISQLPLAILALQGATIWQAGGQAQLGIGRSMLSSSGPVAAFALGIAVVLIAPVIEEILYRGYLLGALARHTHSVVSVLIASLCFMLIHAEPANLIASLCLGVATGICRISTRSVWPGLAVHIANNAFGLWYLTQL
;
A
#
# COMPACT_ATOMS: atom_id res chain seq x y z
N MET A 1 1.17 -36.10 -59.64
CA MET A 1 0.27 -35.11 -59.01
C MET A 1 -0.69 -35.79 -58.02
N THR A 2 -0.21 -36.69 -57.15
CA THR A 2 -1.09 -37.65 -56.43
C THR A 2 -0.71 -37.95 -54.97
N SER A 3 0.22 -37.23 -54.33
CA SER A 3 0.52 -37.46 -52.89
C SER A 3 -0.11 -36.46 -51.91
N ARG A 4 -0.72 -35.36 -52.39
CA ARG A 4 -1.33 -34.34 -51.52
C ARG A 4 -2.80 -34.59 -51.14
N LEU A 5 -3.48 -35.53 -51.77
CA LEU A 5 -4.89 -35.82 -51.49
C LEU A 5 -5.09 -36.86 -50.38
N ALA A 6 -4.12 -37.74 -50.14
CA ALA A 6 -4.23 -38.77 -49.08
C ALA A 6 -4.13 -38.18 -47.65
N HIS A 7 -3.40 -37.08 -47.46
CA HIS A 7 -3.25 -36.46 -46.15
C HIS A 7 -4.47 -35.66 -45.67
N ARG A 8 -5.43 -35.38 -46.55
CA ARG A 8 -6.61 -34.55 -46.21
C ARG A 8 -7.76 -35.35 -45.62
N HIS A 9 -7.71 -36.69 -45.66
CA HIS A 9 -8.77 -37.56 -45.12
C HIS A 9 -8.51 -38.14 -43.73
N GLN A 10 -7.30 -38.00 -43.17
CA GLN A 10 -7.02 -38.44 -41.79
C GLN A 10 -7.24 -37.37 -40.70
N ARG A 11 -7.48 -36.10 -41.07
CA ARG A 11 -7.63 -34.99 -40.10
C ARG A 11 -9.04 -34.79 -39.53
N LYS A 12 -9.97 -35.73 -39.71
CA LYS A 12 -11.40 -35.56 -39.37
C LYS A 12 -11.96 -36.47 -38.26
N LYS A 13 -11.12 -37.07 -37.40
CA LYS A 13 -11.57 -37.85 -36.23
C LYS A 13 -10.78 -37.58 -34.95
N GLN A 14 -10.65 -36.30 -34.57
CA GLN A 14 -10.30 -35.96 -33.19
C GLN A 14 -11.41 -35.07 -32.64
N ALA A 15 -12.22 -35.65 -31.76
CA ALA A 15 -13.19 -34.89 -30.98
C ALA A 15 -12.47 -33.80 -30.17
N PRO A 16 -13.07 -32.62 -29.94
CA PRO A 16 -12.46 -31.60 -29.11
C PRO A 16 -12.24 -32.16 -27.70
N ALA A 17 -11.01 -32.04 -27.19
CA ALA A 17 -10.68 -32.42 -25.84
C ALA A 17 -11.60 -31.70 -24.86
N ALA A 18 -12.24 -32.44 -23.96
CA ALA A 18 -13.12 -31.89 -22.93
C ALA A 18 -12.37 -30.83 -22.11
N VAL A 19 -12.99 -29.66 -21.95
CA VAL A 19 -12.49 -28.60 -21.06
C VAL A 19 -12.49 -29.17 -19.63
N PRO A 20 -11.36 -29.20 -18.91
CA PRO A 20 -11.32 -29.73 -17.57
C PRO A 20 -12.21 -28.87 -16.65
N SER A 21 -13.28 -29.45 -16.11
CA SER A 21 -14.24 -28.79 -15.21
C SER A 21 -13.75 -28.68 -13.76
N GLY A 22 -12.43 -28.67 -13.54
CA GLY A 22 -11.84 -28.57 -12.21
C GLY A 22 -11.76 -27.11 -11.76
N LYS A 23 -12.37 -26.78 -10.61
CA LYS A 23 -12.03 -25.54 -9.88
C LYS A 23 -10.50 -25.52 -9.70
N PRO A 24 -9.79 -24.43 -10.05
CA PRO A 24 -8.34 -24.40 -9.92
C PRO A 24 -7.97 -24.54 -8.44
N THR A 25 -7.41 -25.69 -8.07
CA THR A 25 -6.87 -25.89 -6.73
C THR A 25 -5.56 -25.11 -6.64
N ALA A 26 -5.43 -24.27 -5.62
CA ALA A 26 -4.21 -23.49 -5.42
C ALA A 26 -3.04 -24.44 -5.16
N GLY A 27 -2.08 -24.50 -6.08
CA GLY A 27 -0.90 -25.35 -5.92
C GLY A 27 0.00 -24.93 -4.74
N PRO A 28 0.86 -25.82 -4.20
CA PRO A 28 1.70 -25.55 -3.03
C PRO A 28 2.58 -24.28 -3.14
N ARG A 29 3.05 -23.97 -4.35
CA ARG A 29 3.85 -22.76 -4.64
C ARG A 29 3.05 -21.46 -4.53
N LEU A 30 1.74 -21.49 -4.79
CA LEU A 30 0.86 -20.35 -4.67
C LEU A 30 0.52 -20.06 -3.20
N VAL A 31 0.25 -21.12 -2.43
CA VAL A 31 0.03 -21.04 -0.97
C VAL A 31 1.26 -20.48 -0.27
N TRP A 32 2.46 -20.97 -0.58
CA TRP A 32 3.72 -20.47 -0.02
C TRP A 32 3.94 -18.97 -0.30
N ARG A 33 3.63 -18.52 -1.52
CA ARG A 33 3.73 -17.09 -1.89
C ARG A 33 2.71 -16.23 -1.13
N GLY A 34 1.49 -16.73 -0.91
CA GLY A 34 0.47 -16.07 -0.10
C GLY A 34 0.87 -15.95 1.37
N LEU A 35 1.45 -17.01 1.95
CA LEU A 35 1.94 -17.02 3.32
C LEU A 35 3.11 -16.05 3.54
N VAL A 36 4.02 -15.92 2.59
CA VAL A 36 5.11 -14.91 2.67
C VAL A 36 4.56 -13.48 2.66
N ILE A 37 3.55 -13.21 1.82
CA ILE A 37 2.91 -11.89 1.77
C ILE A 37 2.17 -11.62 3.09
N ALA A 38 1.39 -12.58 3.58
CA ALA A 38 0.71 -12.47 4.86
C ALA A 38 1.69 -12.28 6.02
N ALA A 39 2.82 -13.01 6.04
CA ALA A 39 3.86 -12.86 7.06
C ALA A 39 4.55 -11.49 7.00
N LEU A 40 4.79 -10.93 5.80
CA LEU A 40 5.34 -9.58 5.67
C LEU A 40 4.35 -8.51 6.16
N LEU A 41 3.06 -8.65 5.84
CA LEU A 41 2.01 -7.70 6.23
C LEU A 41 1.69 -7.77 7.73
N LEU A 42 1.50 -8.99 8.27
CA LEU A 42 1.25 -9.21 9.69
C LEU A 42 2.50 -8.95 10.53
N GLY A 43 3.68 -9.34 10.03
CA GLY A 43 4.96 -9.07 10.67
C GLY A 43 5.23 -7.57 10.78
N HIS A 44 4.95 -6.79 9.72
CA HIS A 44 5.03 -5.33 9.75
C HIS A 44 4.20 -4.75 10.90
N GLN A 45 2.93 -5.13 11.02
CA GLN A 45 2.03 -4.63 12.06
C GLN A 45 2.38 -5.13 13.46
N PHE A 46 2.78 -6.39 13.57
CA PHE A 46 3.20 -6.98 14.83
C PHE A 46 4.47 -6.31 15.38
N ILE A 47 5.45 -6.03 14.51
CA ILE A 47 6.69 -5.34 14.89
C ILE A 47 6.40 -3.92 15.35
N LEU A 48 5.58 -3.17 14.59
CA LEU A 48 5.13 -1.84 15.00
C LEU A 48 4.48 -1.89 16.39
N THR A 49 3.57 -2.85 16.61
CA THR A 49 2.84 -2.99 17.87
C THR A 49 3.77 -3.36 19.03
N LEU A 50 4.68 -4.31 18.84
CA LEU A 50 5.60 -4.81 19.87
C LEU A 50 6.59 -3.73 20.31
N ILE A 51 7.23 -3.04 19.36
CA ILE A 51 8.20 -1.98 19.68
C ILE A 51 7.47 -0.81 20.36
N HIS A 52 6.32 -0.42 19.83
CA HIS A 52 5.63 0.80 20.24
C HIS A 52 4.85 0.67 21.54
N TYR A 53 4.05 -0.39 21.69
CA TYR A 53 3.15 -0.55 22.84
C TYR A 53 3.71 -1.43 23.96
N LEU A 54 4.82 -2.15 23.72
CA LEU A 54 5.48 -2.95 24.76
C LEU A 54 6.89 -2.45 25.03
N GLY A 55 7.72 -2.28 24.00
CA GLY A 55 9.12 -1.86 24.15
C GLY A 55 9.28 -0.46 24.75
N GLY A 56 8.62 0.54 24.18
CA GLY A 56 8.65 1.92 24.68
C GLY A 56 8.18 2.06 26.14
N PRO A 57 6.95 1.62 26.47
CA PRO A 57 6.43 1.67 27.84
C PRO A 57 7.26 0.91 28.87
N ALA A 58 7.84 -0.24 28.50
CA ALA A 58 8.75 -0.98 29.38
C ALA A 58 10.03 -0.19 29.74
N LEU A 59 10.40 0.79 28.91
CA LEU A 59 11.51 1.72 29.14
C LEU A 59 11.03 3.06 29.75
N GLY A 60 9.75 3.18 30.11
CA GLY A 60 9.17 4.42 30.65
C GLY A 60 8.93 5.51 29.61
N ILE A 61 8.94 5.19 28.32
CA ILE A 61 8.72 6.14 27.24
C ILE A 61 7.23 6.16 26.88
N ASP A 62 6.64 7.36 26.83
CA ASP A 62 5.26 7.57 26.38
C ASP A 62 5.07 7.06 24.92
N PRO A 63 4.11 6.16 24.65
CA PRO A 63 3.74 5.75 23.28
C PRO A 63 3.50 6.92 22.33
N THR A 64 3.00 8.04 22.84
CA THR A 64 2.72 9.23 22.03
C THR A 64 3.98 10.06 21.72
N ALA A 65 5.15 9.73 22.29
CA ALA A 65 6.37 10.46 22.00
C ALA A 65 6.76 10.36 20.51
N ALA A 66 7.01 11.50 19.85
CA ALA A 66 7.37 11.50 18.43
C ALA A 66 8.67 10.70 18.17
N GLY A 67 9.62 10.76 19.10
CA GLY A 67 10.86 9.99 19.00
C GLY A 67 10.62 8.48 18.98
N LEU A 68 9.71 7.98 19.82
CA LEU A 68 9.33 6.56 19.82
C LEU A 68 8.58 6.19 18.54
N ASN A 69 7.63 7.01 18.10
CA ASN A 69 6.93 6.80 16.81
C ASN A 69 7.90 6.72 15.63
N ALA A 70 8.83 7.67 15.54
CA ALA A 70 9.85 7.69 14.50
C ALA A 70 10.74 6.44 14.56
N ALA A 71 11.24 6.09 15.74
CA ALA A 71 12.08 4.90 15.95
C ALA A 71 11.34 3.60 15.58
N THR A 72 10.07 3.47 15.97
CA THR A 72 9.22 2.33 15.62
C THR A 72 9.08 2.18 14.10
N ILE A 73 8.73 3.27 13.39
CA ILE A 73 8.55 3.24 11.93
C ILE A 73 9.86 2.87 11.23
N ILE A 74 10.97 3.53 11.60
CA ILE A 74 12.28 3.30 11.01
C ILE A 74 12.77 1.88 11.28
N GLY A 75 12.63 1.40 12.53
CA GLY A 75 13.02 0.06 12.94
C GLY A 75 12.22 -1.02 12.21
N ALA A 76 10.89 -0.87 12.12
CA ALA A 76 10.04 -1.78 11.37
C ALA A 76 10.41 -1.79 9.88
N ALA A 77 10.64 -0.63 9.28
CA ALA A 77 11.09 -0.52 7.90
C ALA A 77 12.41 -1.26 7.66
N ALA A 78 13.39 -1.10 8.57
CA ALA A 78 14.68 -1.78 8.48
C ALA A 78 14.53 -3.32 8.55
N ILE A 79 13.69 -3.82 9.46
CA ILE A 79 13.43 -5.26 9.61
C ILE A 79 12.77 -5.84 8.36
N ILE A 80 11.83 -5.12 7.74
CA ILE A 80 11.15 -5.54 6.51
C ILE A 80 12.05 -5.42 5.28
N ALA A 81 12.94 -4.43 5.25
CA ALA A 81 13.82 -4.17 4.12
C ALA A 81 14.73 -5.35 3.80
N LEU A 82 15.19 -6.12 4.79
CA LEU A 82 16.04 -7.28 4.59
C LEU A 82 15.36 -8.40 3.77
N PRO A 83 14.25 -9.02 4.22
CA PRO A 83 13.57 -10.08 3.47
C PRO A 83 13.04 -9.58 2.11
N VAL A 84 12.55 -8.33 2.03
CA VAL A 84 12.14 -7.71 0.76
C VAL A 84 13.35 -7.59 -0.18
N GLY A 85 14.47 -7.06 0.31
CA GLY A 85 15.69 -6.91 -0.47
C GLY A 85 16.22 -8.25 -1.00
N ILE A 86 16.15 -9.31 -0.21
CA ILE A 86 16.52 -10.67 -0.64
C ILE A 86 15.57 -11.17 -1.74
N ASP A 87 14.24 -10.99 -1.61
CA ASP A 87 13.29 -11.39 -2.66
C ASP A 87 13.51 -10.60 -3.95
N LEU A 88 13.77 -9.30 -3.86
CA LEU A 88 13.98 -8.42 -5.02
C LEU A 88 15.26 -8.71 -5.81
N ARG A 89 16.19 -9.50 -5.28
CA ARG A 89 17.38 -9.99 -6.01
C ARG A 89 17.05 -11.11 -6.98
N ARG A 90 15.91 -11.80 -6.83
CA ARG A 90 15.53 -12.88 -7.73
C ARG A 90 15.05 -12.31 -9.07
N GLN A 91 15.27 -13.06 -10.14
CA GLN A 91 14.92 -12.65 -11.50
C GLN A 91 13.43 -12.27 -11.63
N HIS A 92 13.16 -11.20 -12.38
CA HIS A 92 11.83 -10.64 -12.65
C HIS A 92 11.01 -10.20 -11.43
N ARG A 93 11.55 -10.26 -10.20
CA ARG A 93 10.78 -9.89 -9.00
C ARG A 93 10.46 -8.41 -8.93
N ARG A 94 11.41 -7.55 -9.30
CA ARG A 94 11.21 -6.09 -9.36
C ARG A 94 10.04 -5.72 -10.28
N GLU A 95 9.98 -6.32 -11.47
CA GLU A 95 8.87 -6.18 -12.42
C GLU A 95 7.55 -6.71 -11.85
N ALA A 96 7.59 -7.90 -11.22
CA ALA A 96 6.40 -8.51 -10.63
C ALA A 96 5.78 -7.65 -9.51
N VAL A 97 6.59 -6.92 -8.73
CA VAL A 97 6.11 -6.00 -7.70
C VAL A 97 5.92 -4.57 -8.22
N GLY A 98 6.11 -4.30 -9.52
CA GLY A 98 5.91 -2.98 -10.09
C GLY A 98 6.98 -1.94 -9.73
N LEU A 99 8.17 -2.37 -9.31
CA LEU A 99 9.36 -1.53 -9.21
C LEU A 99 9.97 -1.33 -10.60
N VAL A 100 9.18 -0.73 -11.48
CA VAL A 100 9.53 -0.44 -12.88
C VAL A 100 9.47 1.07 -13.10
N PRO A 101 10.43 1.66 -13.85
CA PRO A 101 10.35 3.06 -14.23
C PRO A 101 9.05 3.36 -14.97
N VAL A 102 8.56 4.59 -14.83
CA VAL A 102 7.36 5.09 -15.50
C VAL A 102 7.69 6.39 -16.22
N ALA A 103 7.12 6.58 -17.41
CA ALA A 103 7.19 7.87 -18.09
C ALA A 103 6.20 8.84 -17.43
N TRP A 104 6.69 10.01 -17.02
CA TRP A 104 5.88 11.09 -16.46
C TRP A 104 5.23 11.93 -17.57
N ASP A 105 4.51 11.25 -18.45
CA ASP A 105 3.75 11.88 -19.54
C ASP A 105 2.41 12.45 -19.03
N ALA A 106 1.69 13.13 -19.92
CA ALA A 106 0.39 13.72 -19.59
C ALA A 106 -0.66 12.69 -19.12
N ARG A 107 -0.51 11.40 -19.44
CA ARG A 107 -1.42 10.36 -18.95
C ARG A 107 -1.09 10.04 -17.49
N THR A 108 0.17 9.78 -17.16
CA THR A 108 0.61 9.53 -15.79
C THR A 108 0.28 10.70 -14.87
N ILE A 109 0.52 11.93 -15.32
CA ILE A 109 0.19 13.14 -14.56
C ILE A 109 -1.32 13.25 -14.28
N ARG A 110 -2.18 12.98 -15.27
CA ARG A 110 -3.64 12.97 -15.06
C ARG A 110 -4.08 11.89 -14.08
N ILE A 111 -3.46 10.71 -14.12
CA ILE A 111 -3.74 9.62 -13.17
C ILE A 111 -3.36 10.05 -11.75
N VAL A 112 -2.17 10.64 -11.56
CA VAL A 112 -1.71 11.14 -10.26
C VAL A 112 -2.61 12.26 -9.74
N ALA A 113 -2.99 13.21 -10.60
CA ALA A 113 -3.91 14.29 -10.23
C ALA A 113 -5.28 13.75 -9.80
N ALA A 114 -5.85 12.81 -10.55
CA ALA A 114 -7.11 12.15 -10.17
C ALA A 114 -6.97 11.37 -8.86
N ALA A 115 -5.86 10.68 -8.64
CA ALA A 115 -5.59 9.96 -7.41
C ALA A 115 -5.45 10.90 -6.20
N LEU A 116 -4.80 12.05 -6.35
CA LEU A 116 -4.78 13.10 -5.32
C LEU A 116 -6.18 13.60 -5.02
N LEU A 117 -7.02 13.86 -6.03
CA LEU A 117 -8.41 14.27 -5.78
C LEU A 117 -9.20 13.20 -5.01
N ILE A 118 -9.01 11.92 -5.34
CA ILE A 118 -9.63 10.80 -4.62
C ILE A 118 -9.15 10.74 -3.17
N SER A 119 -7.85 10.92 -2.90
CA SER A 119 -7.32 10.87 -1.53
C SER A 119 -7.84 12.02 -0.66
N GLN A 120 -8.21 13.16 -1.26
CA GLN A 120 -8.76 14.32 -0.55
C GLN A 120 -10.29 14.27 -0.31
N LEU A 121 -11.01 13.25 -0.79
CA LEU A 121 -12.46 13.12 -0.59
C LEU A 121 -12.93 13.22 0.87
N PRO A 122 -12.26 12.61 1.87
CA PRO A 122 -12.69 12.74 3.27
C PRO A 122 -12.69 14.19 3.76
N LEU A 123 -11.66 14.98 3.39
CA LEU A 123 -11.60 16.39 3.75
C LEU A 123 -12.67 17.21 3.03
N ALA A 124 -12.97 16.89 1.77
CA ALA A 124 -14.06 17.52 1.04
C ALA A 124 -15.43 17.24 1.70
N ILE A 125 -15.67 16.01 2.16
CA ILE A 125 -16.90 15.64 2.87
C ILE A 125 -17.03 16.42 4.19
N LEU A 126 -15.95 16.54 4.96
CA LEU A 126 -15.94 17.33 6.19
C LEU A 126 -16.24 18.82 5.91
N ALA A 127 -15.63 19.38 4.86
CA ALA A 127 -15.89 20.75 4.44
C ALA A 127 -17.37 20.99 4.08
N LEU A 128 -18.01 20.04 3.40
CA LEU A 128 -19.44 20.11 3.06
C LEU A 128 -20.36 20.02 4.28
N GLN A 129 -19.90 19.38 5.37
CA GLN A 129 -20.63 19.30 6.65
C GLN A 129 -20.47 20.59 7.49
N GLY A 130 -19.85 21.63 6.95
CA GLY A 130 -19.60 22.89 7.66
C GLY A 130 -18.40 22.84 8.60
N ALA A 131 -17.68 21.71 8.65
CA ALA A 131 -16.40 21.63 9.33
C ALA A 131 -15.32 22.13 8.36
N THR A 132 -14.83 23.35 8.58
CA THR A 132 -13.64 23.80 7.85
C THR A 132 -12.49 22.81 8.07
N ILE A 133 -11.64 22.57 7.06
CA ILE A 133 -10.21 22.27 7.30
C ILE A 133 -9.79 23.34 8.31
N TRP A 134 -9.27 23.15 9.51
CA TRP A 134 -9.22 24.08 10.67
C TRP A 134 -10.14 23.58 11.81
N GLN A 135 -11.45 23.48 11.59
CA GLN A 135 -12.40 22.92 12.59
C GLN A 135 -12.38 21.39 12.65
N ALA A 136 -12.14 20.71 11.53
CA ALA A 136 -11.96 19.26 11.48
C ALA A 136 -10.76 18.80 12.33
N GLY A 137 -9.77 19.68 12.49
CA GLY A 137 -8.58 19.48 13.33
C GLY A 137 -8.82 19.59 14.84
N GLY A 138 -9.91 20.23 15.26
CA GLY A 138 -10.29 20.40 16.66
C GLY A 138 -11.13 19.25 17.23
N GLN A 139 -11.54 18.28 16.40
CA GLN A 139 -12.19 17.05 16.85
C GLN A 139 -11.14 16.08 17.39
N ALA A 140 -11.49 15.29 18.43
CA ALA A 140 -10.59 14.41 19.19
C ALA A 140 -9.66 13.53 18.32
N GLN A 141 -10.10 13.21 17.11
CA GLN A 141 -9.43 12.40 16.10
C GLN A 141 -8.08 12.90 15.54
N LEU A 142 -7.77 14.20 15.54
CA LEU A 142 -6.46 14.73 15.08
C LEU A 142 -5.58 15.26 16.24
N GLY A 143 -6.12 15.25 17.46
CA GLY A 143 -5.47 15.77 18.65
C GLY A 143 -4.21 15.00 19.05
N ILE A 144 -4.15 13.70 18.77
CA ILE A 144 -2.98 12.87 19.04
C ILE A 144 -1.81 13.31 18.16
N GLY A 145 -1.94 13.30 16.83
CA GLY A 145 -0.85 13.70 15.94
C GLY A 145 -0.32 15.12 16.21
N ARG A 146 -1.22 16.05 16.56
CA ARG A 146 -0.85 17.41 16.98
C ARG A 146 -0.12 17.41 18.32
N SER A 147 -0.63 16.73 19.34
CA SER A 147 0.00 16.68 20.66
C SER A 147 1.39 16.05 20.58
N MET A 148 1.54 14.97 19.80
CA MET A 148 2.83 14.33 19.50
C MET A 148 3.82 15.34 18.92
N LEU A 149 3.39 16.13 17.92
CA LEU A 149 4.28 17.09 17.26
C LEU A 149 4.62 18.28 18.17
N SER A 150 3.64 18.82 18.90
CA SER A 150 3.83 19.98 19.79
C SER A 150 4.62 19.69 21.06
N SER A 151 4.61 18.45 21.55
CA SER A 151 5.33 18.01 22.75
C SER A 151 6.77 17.57 22.44
N SER A 152 7.18 17.61 21.17
CA SER A 152 8.45 17.05 20.72
C SER A 152 9.52 18.10 20.48
N GLY A 153 10.76 17.79 20.86
CA GLY A 153 11.92 18.59 20.47
C GLY A 153 12.14 18.59 18.94
N PRO A 154 12.83 19.60 18.37
CA PRO A 154 12.96 19.78 16.93
C PRO A 154 13.52 18.55 16.19
N VAL A 155 14.48 17.85 16.81
CA VAL A 155 15.09 16.63 16.24
C VAL A 155 14.08 15.48 16.16
N ALA A 156 13.29 15.27 17.21
CA ALA A 156 12.27 14.22 17.25
C ALA A 156 11.13 14.50 16.26
N ALA A 157 10.70 15.76 16.17
CA ALA A 157 9.72 16.20 15.18
C ALA A 157 10.21 15.99 13.73
N PHE A 158 11.47 16.35 13.45
CA PHE A 158 12.07 16.12 12.13
C PHE A 158 12.18 14.63 11.79
N ALA A 159 12.67 13.80 12.73
CA ALA A 159 12.77 12.36 12.54
C ALA A 159 11.38 11.72 12.28
N LEU A 160 10.35 12.15 13.03
CA LEU A 160 8.98 11.71 12.81
C LEU A 160 8.47 12.11 11.43
N GLY A 161 8.73 13.35 11.00
CA GLY A 161 8.35 13.83 9.68
C GLY A 161 8.95 12.98 8.56
N ILE A 162 10.25 12.69 8.60
CA ILE A 162 10.90 11.80 7.63
C ILE A 162 10.30 10.38 7.67
N ALA A 163 10.06 9.85 8.88
CA ALA A 163 9.51 8.52 9.06
C ALA A 163 8.11 8.40 8.44
N VAL A 164 7.21 9.36 8.72
CA VAL A 164 5.81 9.34 8.27
C VAL A 164 5.66 9.74 6.80
N VAL A 165 6.44 10.72 6.31
CA VAL A 165 6.27 11.25 4.95
C VAL A 165 7.02 10.44 3.91
N LEU A 166 8.14 9.79 4.27
CA LEU A 166 8.97 9.09 3.29
C LEU A 166 9.09 7.59 3.58
N ILE A 167 9.52 7.21 4.79
CA ILE A 167 9.93 5.83 5.08
C ILE A 167 8.71 4.90 5.11
N ALA A 168 7.67 5.26 5.87
CA ALA A 168 6.43 4.48 5.93
C ALA A 168 5.79 4.32 4.53
N PRO A 169 5.54 5.39 3.75
CA PRO A 169 4.99 5.28 2.41
C PRO A 169 5.76 4.36 1.47
N VAL A 170 7.10 4.38 1.49
CA VAL A 170 7.92 3.50 0.65
C VAL A 170 7.67 2.03 0.97
N ILE A 171 7.74 1.66 2.25
CA ILE A 171 7.52 0.28 2.68
C ILE A 171 6.08 -0.15 2.39
N GLU A 172 5.11 0.69 2.73
CA GLU A 172 3.70 0.40 2.53
C GLU A 172 3.35 0.24 1.04
N GLU A 173 3.81 1.12 0.15
CA GLU A 173 3.53 0.95 -1.28
C GLU A 173 4.17 -0.32 -1.85
N ILE A 174 5.38 -0.68 -1.41
CA ILE A 174 5.99 -1.96 -1.83
C ILE A 174 5.16 -3.15 -1.33
N LEU A 175 4.78 -3.18 -0.05
CA LEU A 175 4.03 -4.29 0.52
C LEU A 175 2.60 -4.40 -0.03
N TYR A 176 1.86 -3.30 -0.05
CA TYR A 176 0.45 -3.30 -0.44
C TYR A 176 0.26 -3.26 -1.95
N ARG A 177 1.01 -2.42 -2.69
CA ARG A 177 0.80 -2.24 -4.14
C ARG A 177 1.69 -3.18 -4.94
N GLY A 178 2.89 -3.44 -4.45
CA GLY A 178 3.80 -4.40 -5.06
C GLY A 178 3.44 -5.86 -4.78
N TYR A 179 3.45 -6.26 -3.51
CA TYR A 179 3.24 -7.65 -3.12
C TYR A 179 1.76 -8.06 -3.11
N LEU A 180 0.93 -7.40 -2.28
CA LEU A 180 -0.47 -7.80 -2.08
C LEU A 180 -1.32 -7.60 -3.33
N LEU A 181 -1.43 -6.35 -3.82
CA LEU A 181 -2.21 -6.03 -5.01
C LEU A 181 -1.66 -6.73 -6.25
N GLY A 182 -0.32 -6.76 -6.40
CA GLY A 182 0.33 -7.49 -7.49
C GLY A 182 0.02 -8.99 -7.49
N ALA A 183 -0.17 -9.61 -6.32
CA ALA A 183 -0.61 -10.99 -6.21
C ALA A 183 -2.10 -11.17 -6.49
N LEU A 184 -2.97 -10.34 -5.91
CA LEU A 184 -4.41 -10.39 -6.13
C LEU A 184 -4.77 -10.22 -7.61
N ALA A 185 -4.15 -9.25 -8.29
CA ALA A 185 -4.43 -8.93 -9.69
C ALA A 185 -4.05 -10.04 -10.69
N ARG A 186 -3.29 -11.06 -10.26
CA ARG A 186 -3.01 -12.26 -11.08
C ARG A 186 -4.12 -13.31 -11.01
N HIS A 187 -5.00 -13.22 -10.02
CA HIS A 187 -5.99 -14.25 -9.71
C HIS A 187 -7.42 -13.70 -9.67
N THR A 188 -7.61 -12.38 -9.61
CA THR A 188 -8.92 -11.72 -9.57
C THR A 188 -8.98 -10.50 -10.48
N HIS A 189 -10.19 -9.98 -10.70
CA HIS A 189 -10.41 -8.77 -11.48
C HIS A 189 -9.77 -7.54 -10.81
N SER A 190 -9.15 -6.64 -11.59
CA SER A 190 -8.33 -5.55 -11.05
C SER A 190 -9.07 -4.64 -10.06
N VAL A 191 -10.35 -4.35 -10.31
CA VAL A 191 -11.19 -3.57 -9.39
C VAL A 191 -11.32 -4.27 -8.03
N VAL A 192 -11.61 -5.56 -8.03
CA VAL A 192 -11.75 -6.35 -6.80
C VAL A 192 -10.42 -6.44 -6.07
N SER A 193 -9.31 -6.62 -6.80
CA SER A 193 -7.97 -6.62 -6.21
C SER A 193 -7.63 -5.29 -5.53
N VAL A 194 -7.97 -4.15 -6.16
CA VAL A 194 -7.76 -2.81 -5.59
C VAL A 194 -8.58 -2.66 -4.31
N LEU A 195 -9.87 -3.03 -4.33
CA LEU A 195 -10.74 -2.92 -3.16
C LEU A 195 -10.23 -3.76 -1.99
N ILE A 196 -9.86 -5.03 -2.23
CA ILE A 196 -9.32 -5.91 -1.17
C ILE A 196 -8.01 -5.34 -0.61
N ALA A 197 -7.07 -4.93 -1.47
CA ALA A 197 -5.81 -4.36 -1.02
C ALA A 197 -6.00 -3.05 -0.22
N SER A 198 -6.96 -2.22 -0.63
CA SER A 198 -7.30 -0.95 0.04
C SER A 198 -7.96 -1.18 1.39
N LEU A 199 -8.83 -2.20 1.50
CA LEU A 199 -9.43 -2.61 2.78
C LEU A 199 -8.36 -3.16 3.74
N CYS A 200 -7.45 -4.01 3.26
CA CYS A 200 -6.32 -4.45 4.08
C CYS A 200 -5.45 -3.27 4.54
N PHE A 201 -5.16 -2.33 3.63
CA PHE A 201 -4.41 -1.12 3.96
C PHE A 201 -5.15 -0.24 4.98
N MET A 202 -6.45 -0.08 4.88
CA MET A 202 -7.26 0.64 5.87
C MET A 202 -7.23 -0.05 7.24
N LEU A 203 -7.45 -1.37 7.30
CA LEU A 203 -7.62 -2.10 8.57
C LEU A 203 -6.37 -2.11 9.45
N ILE A 204 -5.19 -1.94 8.86
CA ILE A 204 -3.93 -1.84 9.61
C ILE A 204 -3.68 -0.44 10.19
N HIS A 205 -4.44 0.58 9.73
CA HIS A 205 -4.41 1.91 10.33
C HIS A 205 -5.43 1.93 11.47
N ALA A 206 -4.99 1.57 12.68
CA ALA A 206 -5.84 1.38 13.86
C ALA A 206 -6.42 2.68 14.47
N GLU A 207 -6.37 3.80 13.73
CA GLU A 207 -6.92 5.08 14.16
C GLU A 207 -8.27 5.30 13.47
N PRO A 208 -9.41 5.21 14.19
CA PRO A 208 -10.75 5.35 13.61
C PRO A 208 -10.94 6.63 12.79
N ALA A 209 -10.27 7.72 13.19
CA ALA A 209 -10.23 8.98 12.44
C ALA A 209 -9.81 8.81 10.98
N ASN A 210 -8.84 7.94 10.78
CA ASN A 210 -8.06 7.86 9.56
C ASN A 210 -8.53 6.71 8.67
N LEU A 211 -9.46 5.86 9.13
CA LEU A 211 -9.91 4.70 8.34
C LEU A 211 -10.43 5.10 6.96
N ILE A 212 -11.32 6.09 6.89
CA ILE A 212 -11.89 6.52 5.61
C ILE A 212 -10.80 7.16 4.72
N ALA A 213 -9.91 7.96 5.30
CA ALA A 213 -8.81 8.58 4.57
C ALA A 213 -7.78 7.55 4.07
N SER A 214 -7.39 6.61 4.91
CA SER A 214 -6.55 5.46 4.54
C SER A 214 -7.21 4.59 3.47
N LEU A 215 -8.54 4.41 3.49
CA LEU A 215 -9.25 3.70 2.43
C LEU A 215 -9.20 4.46 1.10
N CYS A 216 -9.48 5.77 1.12
CA CYS A 216 -9.42 6.63 -0.07
C CYS A 216 -8.01 6.66 -0.68
N LEU A 217 -6.98 6.83 0.15
CA LEU A 217 -5.58 6.74 -0.26
C LEU A 217 -5.23 5.32 -0.77
N GLY A 218 -5.72 4.30 -0.06
CA GLY A 218 -5.84 2.90 -0.45
C GLY A 218 -6.14 2.72 -1.93
N VAL A 219 -7.33 3.17 -2.28
CA VAL A 219 -7.91 3.09 -3.62
C VAL A 219 -7.13 3.94 -4.61
N ALA A 220 -6.79 5.18 -4.24
CA ALA A 220 -6.07 6.12 -5.10
C ALA A 220 -4.75 5.54 -5.61
N THR A 221 -3.88 5.08 -4.72
CA THR A 221 -2.58 4.52 -5.14
C THR A 221 -2.70 3.12 -5.73
N GLY A 222 -3.76 2.36 -5.39
CA GLY A 222 -4.13 1.12 -6.09
C GLY A 222 -4.48 1.36 -7.56
N ILE A 223 -5.26 2.40 -7.86
CA ILE A 223 -5.57 2.83 -9.23
C ILE A 223 -4.31 3.25 -9.97
N CYS A 224 -3.41 4.01 -9.34
CA CYS A 224 -2.10 4.34 -9.90
C CYS A 224 -1.33 3.07 -10.30
N ARG A 225 -1.28 2.08 -9.40
CA ARG A 225 -0.56 0.83 -9.63
C ARG A 225 -1.12 -0.01 -10.77
N ILE A 226 -2.44 -0.13 -10.90
CA ILE A 226 -3.06 -0.89 -12.00
C ILE A 226 -2.90 -0.14 -13.32
N SER A 227 -3.06 1.19 -13.32
CA SER A 227 -3.08 2.00 -14.53
C SER A 227 -1.69 2.18 -15.16
N THR A 228 -0.64 2.25 -14.33
CA THR A 228 0.73 2.52 -14.77
C THR A 228 1.65 1.30 -14.70
N ARG A 229 1.18 0.20 -14.08
CA ARG A 229 1.99 -0.98 -13.73
C ARG A 229 3.19 -0.70 -12.81
N SER A 230 3.30 0.51 -12.29
CA SER A 230 4.39 0.97 -11.43
C SER A 230 3.88 1.39 -10.06
N VAL A 231 4.69 1.21 -9.02
CA VAL A 231 4.39 1.73 -7.67
C VAL A 231 4.74 3.22 -7.52
N TRP A 232 5.62 3.77 -8.38
CA TRP A 232 6.13 5.14 -8.21
C TRP A 232 5.05 6.24 -8.25
N PRO A 233 4.06 6.20 -9.16
CA PRO A 233 3.00 7.21 -9.17
C PRO A 233 2.14 7.14 -7.90
N GLY A 234 1.87 5.93 -7.39
CA GLY A 234 1.16 5.74 -6.12
C GLY A 234 1.96 6.27 -4.94
N LEU A 235 3.26 5.99 -4.90
CA LEU A 235 4.17 6.52 -3.89
C LEU A 235 4.22 8.05 -3.88
N ALA A 236 4.24 8.70 -5.05
CA ALA A 236 4.19 10.16 -5.12
C ALA A 236 2.90 10.73 -4.51
N VAL A 237 1.74 10.12 -4.80
CA VAL A 237 0.45 10.48 -4.19
C VAL A 237 0.49 10.29 -2.68
N HIS A 238 1.05 9.16 -2.20
CA HIS A 238 1.15 8.84 -0.78
C HIS A 238 2.04 9.84 -0.02
N ILE A 239 3.24 10.11 -0.53
CA ILE A 239 4.15 11.10 0.04
C ILE A 239 3.47 12.48 0.10
N ALA A 240 2.83 12.91 -0.99
CA ALA A 240 2.12 14.19 -1.03
C ALA A 240 0.99 14.26 0.00
N ASN A 241 0.21 13.19 0.15
CA ASN A 241 -0.89 13.10 1.11
C ASN A 241 -0.38 13.18 2.56
N ASN A 242 0.69 12.45 2.88
CA ASN A 242 1.28 12.47 4.23
C ASN A 242 1.97 13.80 4.53
N ALA A 243 2.67 14.38 3.55
CA ALA A 243 3.26 15.71 3.68
C ALA A 243 2.18 16.78 3.94
N PHE A 244 1.08 16.73 3.20
CA PHE A 244 -0.06 17.63 3.42
C PHE A 244 -0.67 17.43 4.79
N GLY A 245 -0.89 16.18 5.22
CA GLY A 245 -1.42 15.87 6.55
C GLY A 245 -0.52 16.39 7.68
N LEU A 246 0.80 16.16 7.57
CA LEU A 246 1.77 16.66 8.54
C LEU A 246 1.81 18.18 8.58
N TRP A 247 1.85 18.84 7.41
CA TRP A 247 1.77 20.30 7.33
C TRP A 247 0.47 20.79 7.97
N TYR A 248 -0.68 20.21 7.63
CA TYR A 248 -1.97 20.60 8.18
C TYR A 248 -2.02 20.51 9.72
N LEU A 249 -1.44 19.46 10.29
CA LEU A 249 -1.30 19.31 11.75
C LEU A 249 -0.48 20.44 12.41
N THR A 250 0.50 21.04 11.71
CA THR A 250 1.27 22.18 12.25
C THR A 250 0.52 23.50 12.26
N GLN A 251 -0.55 23.60 11.47
CA GLN A 251 -1.29 24.85 11.33
C GLN A 251 -2.44 24.94 12.35
N LEU A 252 -2.85 23.80 12.91
CA LEU A 252 -3.91 23.69 13.93
C LEU A 252 -3.40 24.12 15.30
#